data_AF-A0A1J3J8R0-F1
#
_entry.id   AF-A0A1J3J8R0-F1
#
_cell.length_a   1.000
_cell.length_b   1.000
_cell.length_c   1.000
_cell.angle_alpha   90.00
_cell.angle_beta   90.00
_cell.angle_gamma   90.00
#
_symmetry.space_group_name_H-M   'P 1'
#
loop_
_entity.id
_entity.type
_entity.pdbx_description
1 polymer ?
#
loop_
_entity_poly.entity_id
_entity_poly.type
_entity_poly.pdbx_seq_one_letter_code
_entity_poly.pdbx_strand_id
1 'polypeptide(L)' 'KIPDSLSLVKMLTILRLDVNKLSGDIPSGLNNLTNLEYLHLANNRFTGSLPILSSLTSLNRLDVSNNTLDMSPIPSWISS' A
#
# COMPACT_ATOMS: atom_id res chain seq x y z
N LYS A 1 -3.27 -12.52 -0.57
CA LYS A 1 -3.06 -11.49 -1.61
C LYS A 1 -4.14 -10.43 -1.47
N ILE A 2 -3.85 -9.17 -1.82
CA ILE A 2 -4.86 -8.12 -1.91
C ILE A 2 -5.49 -8.23 -3.32
N PRO A 3 -6.82 -8.26 -3.46
CA PRO A 3 -7.47 -8.35 -4.76
C PRO A 3 -7.47 -6.99 -5.48
N ASP A 4 -7.30 -7.00 -6.81
CA ASP A 4 -7.32 -5.78 -7.64
C ASP A 4 -8.65 -5.02 -7.55
N SER A 5 -9.75 -5.72 -7.27
CA SER A 5 -11.08 -5.12 -7.08
C SER A 5 -11.14 -4.12 -5.91
N LEU A 6 -10.18 -4.16 -4.98
CA LEU A 6 -10.09 -3.18 -3.90
C LEU A 6 -9.91 -1.75 -4.42
N SER A 7 -9.31 -1.58 -5.61
CA SER A 7 -9.14 -0.28 -6.28
C SER A 7 -10.47 0.42 -6.65
N LEU A 8 -11.60 -0.30 -6.60
CA LEU A 8 -12.93 0.23 -6.91
C LEU A 8 -13.58 0.95 -5.71
N VAL A 9 -13.07 0.76 -4.49
CA VAL A 9 -13.67 1.32 -3.26
C VAL A 9 -13.15 2.75 -3.02
N LYS A 10 -13.46 3.66 -3.95
CA LYS A 10 -12.87 5.01 -4.00
C LYS A 10 -13.13 5.90 -2.77
N MET A 11 -14.14 5.56 -1.95
CA MET A 11 -14.47 6.28 -0.72
C MET A 11 -13.73 5.76 0.52
N LEU A 12 -12.84 4.77 0.36
CA LEU A 12 -12.09 4.18 1.46
C LEU A 12 -11.08 5.20 2.03
N THR A 13 -11.17 5.47 3.32
CA THR A 13 -10.27 6.36 4.05
C THR A 13 -9.23 5.60 4.88
N ILE A 14 -9.56 4.39 5.34
CA ILE A 14 -8.67 3.54 6.15
C ILE A 14 -8.62 2.15 5.55
N LEU A 15 -7.42 1.69 5.19
CA LEU A 15 -7.14 0.30 4.84
C LEU A 15 -6.15 -0.27 5.85
N ARG A 16 -6.68 -1.12 6.74
CA ARG A 16 -5.91 -1.76 7.80
C ARG A 16 -5.90 -3.27 7.59
N LEU A 17 -4.75 -3.82 7.21
CA LEU A 17 -4.51 -5.24 6.93
C LEU A 17 -3.28 -5.78 7.68
N ASP A 18 -2.77 -5.04 8.67
CA ASP A 18 -1.61 -5.45 9.46
C ASP A 18 -1.84 -6.75 10.24
N VAL A 19 -0.75 -7.44 10.55
CA VAL A 19 -0.74 -8.68 11.38
C VAL A 19 -1.54 -9.81 10.71
N ASN A 20 -1.21 -10.11 9.46
CA ASN A 20 -1.85 -11.16 8.70
C ASN A 20 -0.80 -12.05 8.00
N LYS A 21 -1.28 -13.04 7.26
CA LYS A 21 -0.47 -13.91 6.40
C LYS A 21 -0.63 -13.58 4.92
N LEU A 22 -0.99 -12.33 4.59
CA LEU A 22 -1.12 -11.90 3.19
C LEU A 22 0.25 -11.92 2.52
N SER A 23 0.26 -12.25 1.23
CA SER A 23 1.46 -12.43 0.43
C SER A 23 1.24 -11.96 -0.99
N GLY A 24 2.28 -12.05 -1.82
CA GLY A 24 2.31 -11.54 -3.19
C GLY A 24 2.61 -10.05 -3.24
N ASP A 25 2.45 -9.46 -4.42
CA ASP A 25 2.73 -8.04 -4.62
C ASP A 25 1.57 -7.18 -4.14
N ILE A 26 1.86 -5.94 -3.78
CA ILE A 26 0.85 -4.93 -3.45
C ILE A 26 0.29 -4.38 -4.79
N PRO A 27 -1.02 -4.47 -5.05
CA PRO A 27 -1.59 -4.02 -6.32
C PRO A 27 -1.35 -2.54 -6.59
N SER A 28 -0.88 -2.20 -7.80
CA SER A 28 -0.71 -0.81 -8.23
C SER A 28 -2.01 -0.01 -8.24
N GLY A 29 -3.16 -0.70 -8.36
CA GLY A 29 -4.49 -0.10 -8.27
C GLY A 29 -4.79 0.58 -6.93
N LEU A 30 -4.01 0.34 -5.86
CA LEU A 30 -4.14 1.11 -4.62
C LEU A 30 -3.92 2.61 -4.82
N ASN A 31 -3.14 3.02 -5.83
CA ASN A 31 -2.95 4.43 -6.18
C ASN A 31 -4.25 5.16 -6.58
N ASN A 32 -5.32 4.42 -6.90
CA ASN A 32 -6.63 4.99 -7.24
C ASN A 32 -7.46 5.40 -6.02
N LEU A 33 -7.03 5.04 -4.81
CA LEU A 33 -7.77 5.30 -3.56
C LEU A 33 -7.42 6.68 -3.01
N THR A 34 -7.65 7.75 -3.78
CA THR A 34 -7.19 9.12 -3.47
C THR A 34 -7.71 9.71 -2.15
N ASN A 35 -8.78 9.13 -1.58
CA ASN A 35 -9.32 9.49 -0.26
C ASN A 35 -8.66 8.71 0.91
N LEU A 36 -7.72 7.81 0.62
CA LEU A 36 -7.08 6.99 1.64
C LEU A 36 -6.15 7.84 2.50
N GLU A 37 -6.39 7.81 3.81
CA GLU A 37 -5.63 8.52 4.83
C GLU A 37 -4.65 7.59 5.56
N TYR A 38 -5.00 6.31 5.71
CA TYR A 38 -4.21 5.31 6.42
C TYR A 38 -4.09 4.03 5.61
N LEU A 39 -2.85 3.64 5.28
CA LEU A 39 -2.50 2.37 4.64
C LEU A 39 -1.57 1.56 5.54
N HIS A 40 -2.13 0.61 6.28
CA HIS A 40 -1.39 -0.25 7.21
C HIS A 40 -1.33 -1.68 6.67
N LEU A 41 -0.17 -2.07 6.17
CA LEU A 41 0.12 -3.39 5.59
C LEU A 41 1.22 -4.15 6.37
N ALA A 42 1.65 -3.61 7.51
CA ALA A 42 2.77 -4.15 8.28
C ALA A 42 2.55 -5.58 8.78
N ASN A 43 3.62 -6.30 9.06
CA ASN A 43 3.57 -7.67 9.60
C ASN A 43 2.78 -8.62 8.68
N ASN A 44 3.20 -8.68 7.41
CA ASN A 44 2.67 -9.59 6.39
C ASN A 44 3.85 -10.26 5.64
N ARG A 45 3.57 -10.88 4.50
CA ARG A 45 4.56 -11.54 3.63
C ARG A 45 4.52 -10.96 2.23
N PHE A 46 4.25 -9.66 2.10
CA PHE A 46 4.23 -8.98 0.80
C PHE A 46 5.65 -8.96 0.20
N THR A 47 5.73 -9.18 -1.11
CA THR A 47 6.96 -9.28 -1.91
C THR A 47 6.94 -8.24 -3.02
N GLY A 48 7.99 -8.22 -3.85
CA GLY A 48 8.08 -7.29 -4.98
C GLY A 48 8.33 -5.87 -4.51
N SER A 49 8.13 -4.90 -5.40
CA SER A 49 8.33 -3.49 -5.09
C SER A 49 7.07 -2.84 -4.49
N LEU A 50 7.28 -1.78 -3.71
CA LEU A 50 6.19 -0.90 -3.28
C LEU A 50 5.65 -0.16 -4.51
N PRO A 51 4.36 -0.28 -4.88
CA PRO A 51 3.81 0.38 -6.05
C PRO A 51 3.87 1.91 -5.91
N ILE A 52 3.70 2.61 -7.02
CA ILE A 52 3.55 4.07 -7.00
C ILE A 52 2.29 4.42 -6.22
N LEU A 53 2.43 5.24 -5.18
CA LEU A 53 1.33 5.74 -4.36
C LEU A 53 1.25 7.28 -4.36
N SER A 54 1.89 7.94 -5.33
CA SER A 54 1.99 9.41 -5.40
C SER A 54 0.64 10.12 -5.59
N SER A 55 -0.40 9.42 -6.04
CA SER A 55 -1.75 9.99 -6.15
C SER A 55 -2.54 9.94 -4.85
N LEU A 56 -2.01 9.29 -3.80
CA LEU A 56 -2.63 9.25 -2.47
C LEU A 56 -2.35 10.53 -1.69
N THR A 57 -2.83 11.66 -2.21
CA THR A 57 -2.58 13.00 -1.64
C THR A 57 -3.18 13.20 -0.24
N SER A 58 -4.14 12.35 0.16
CA SER A 58 -4.74 12.36 1.50
C SER A 58 -4.00 11.48 2.50
N LEU A 59 -2.97 10.73 2.06
CA LEU A 59 -2.32 9.72 2.88
C LEU A 59 -1.47 10.35 3.98
N ASN A 60 -1.88 10.13 5.22
CA ASN A 60 -1.21 10.63 6.41
C ASN A 60 -0.31 9.57 7.05
N ARG A 61 -0.61 8.29 6.85
CA ARG A 61 0.14 7.17 7.42
C ARG A 61 0.29 6.04 6.41
N LEU A 62 1.54 5.69 6.14
CA LEU A 62 1.93 4.50 5.39
C LEU A 62 2.80 3.63 6.29
N ASP A 63 2.34 2.41 6.56
CA ASP A 63 3.16 1.41 7.25
C ASP A 63 3.17 0.10 6.47
N VAL A 64 4.34 -0.20 5.89
CA VAL A 64 4.62 -1.43 5.15
C VAL A 64 5.73 -2.26 5.83
N SER A 65 6.09 -1.91 7.07
CA SER A 65 7.17 -2.54 7.81
C SER A 65 6.93 -4.03 8.07
N ASN A 66 8.00 -4.79 8.33
CA ASN A 66 7.92 -6.24 8.54
C ASN A 66 7.19 -6.99 7.39
N ASN A 67 7.65 -6.73 6.17
CA ASN A 67 7.35 -7.47 4.95
C ASN A 67 8.67 -7.82 4.23
N THR A 68 8.58 -8.46 3.07
CA THR A 68 9.73 -8.82 2.22
C THR A 68 9.78 -7.98 0.94
N LEU A 69 9.43 -6.68 1.06
CA LEU A 69 9.38 -5.74 -0.06
C LEU A 69 10.80 -5.35 -0.51
N ASP A 70 11.01 -5.29 -1.82
CA ASP A 70 12.18 -4.69 -2.43
C ASP A 70 11.98 -3.17 -2.56
N MET A 71 12.79 -2.42 -1.83
CA MET A 71 12.77 -0.95 -1.79
C MET A 71 13.89 -0.33 -2.62
N SER A 72 14.51 -1.08 -3.53
CA SER A 72 15.61 -0.61 -4.38
C SER A 72 15.17 -0.39 -5.84
N PRO A 73 15.33 0.82 -6.41
CA PRO A 73 15.72 2.05 -5.73
C PRO A 73 14.60 2.57 -4.81
N ILE A 74 14.98 3.38 -3.81
CA ILE A 74 14.01 4.01 -2.91
C ILE A 74 12.99 4.79 -3.76
N PRO A 75 11.67 4.54 -3.61
CA PRO A 75 10.68 5.21 -4.44
C PRO A 75 10.70 6.73 -4.22
N SER A 76 10.89 7.50 -5.29
CA SER A 76 11.04 8.97 -5.21
C SER A 76 9.81 9.69 -4.67
N TRP A 77 8.64 9.08 -4.78
CA TRP A 77 7.39 9.63 -4.25
C TRP A 77 7.29 9.55 -2.72
N ILE A 78 8.17 8.80 -2.03
CA ILE A 78 8.13 8.69 -0.56
C ILE A 78 8.73 9.91 0.15
N SER A 79 9.49 10.74 -0.57
CA SER A 79 10.15 11.95 -0.06
C SER A 79 9.49 13.25 -0.51
N SER A 80 8.34 13.18 -1.20
CA SER A 80 7.58 14.33 -1.70
C SER A 80 6.42 14.64 -0.76
#